data_AF-A0A0W0YTM1-F1
#
_entry.id   AF-A0A0W0YTM1-F1
#
_cell.length_a   1.000
_cell.length_b   1.000
_cell.length_c   1.000
_cell.angle_alpha   90.00
_cell.angle_beta   90.00
_cell.angle_gamma   90.00
#
_symmetry.space_group_name_H-M   'P 1'
#
loop_
_entity.id
_entity.type
_entity.pdbx_description
1 polymer ?
#
loop_
_entity_poly.entity_id
_entity_poly.type
_entity_poly.pdbx_seq_one_letter_code
_entity_poly.pdbx_strand_id
1 'polypeptide(L)'
;MALYKRKNIWWISISQNGQRIQRSTGTTSKIAAQEYHDKFKAELWSQVKLESKCIYSWQDAVVRWLKENEHKRSLKDDIMHLRWLDSYLRGFQLHEITRDILEEVAIKKEDTGVTPTTINRMLEVVRAILRKAQMEWEWLDKIPVVRMRHVEKQRIRWLTIGEANRLLNELPSHLKDMADFSLSTGLRASNVTGLRWSDVDLIKRHAWIHPDQAKANKAIPVPLNAHALAILKRRRGLHTDYVFTYQDKQIRQCNTKAWRKALDRAGIDNFRWHDLRHTWASWHVQNGTSLQELQQLGGWSSFEMVLRYAHLSGEHLRDAANRISGLHVTFCN
;
A
#
# COMPACT_ATOMS: atom_id res chain seq x y z
N MET A 1 -14.95 -20.74 -53.21
CA MET A 1 -14.17 -19.53 -53.59
C MET A 1 -14.58 -18.38 -52.69
N ALA A 2 -13.61 -17.69 -52.07
CA ALA A 2 -13.86 -16.59 -51.13
C ALA A 2 -14.25 -15.28 -51.83
N LEU A 3 -13.79 -15.09 -53.07
CA LEU A 3 -14.10 -13.95 -53.93
C LEU A 3 -14.63 -14.45 -55.29
N TYR A 4 -15.65 -13.78 -55.82
CA TYR A 4 -16.20 -14.05 -57.15
C TYR A 4 -16.73 -12.76 -57.80
N LYS A 5 -16.82 -12.73 -59.13
CA LYS A 5 -17.15 -11.50 -59.89
C LYS A 5 -18.57 -11.59 -60.48
N ARG A 6 -19.38 -10.53 -60.33
CA ARG A 6 -20.72 -10.38 -60.94
C ARG A 6 -20.84 -9.00 -61.58
N LYS A 7 -21.22 -8.92 -62.86
CA LYS A 7 -21.43 -7.65 -63.59
C LYS A 7 -20.34 -6.61 -63.32
N ASN A 8 -19.09 -7.05 -63.42
CA ASN A 8 -17.87 -6.26 -63.18
C ASN A 8 -17.49 -5.90 -61.74
N ILE A 9 -18.33 -6.20 -60.74
CA ILE A 9 -18.06 -5.92 -59.32
C ILE A 9 -17.65 -7.22 -58.60
N TRP A 10 -16.68 -7.13 -57.68
CA TRP A 10 -16.29 -8.26 -56.83
C TRP A 10 -17.27 -8.47 -55.67
N TRP A 11 -17.45 -9.73 -55.30
CA TRP A 11 -18.30 -10.17 -54.21
C TRP A 11 -17.51 -11.11 -53.31
N ILE A 12 -17.79 -11.04 -52.01
CA ILE A 12 -17.23 -11.93 -51.00
C ILE A 12 -18.25 -13.01 -50.64
N SER A 13 -17.75 -14.21 -50.34
CA SER A 13 -18.54 -15.33 -49.83
C SER A 13 -17.82 -15.92 -48.63
N ILE A 14 -18.35 -15.66 -47.43
CA ILE A 14 -17.80 -16.17 -46.17
C ILE A 14 -18.81 -17.15 -45.57
N SER A 15 -18.33 -18.28 -45.05
CA SER A 15 -19.15 -19.26 -44.32
C SER A 15 -18.89 -19.11 -42.83
N GLN A 16 -19.94 -18.93 -42.03
CA GLN A 16 -19.86 -18.78 -40.59
C GLN A 16 -21.07 -19.43 -39.92
N ASN A 17 -20.85 -20.26 -38.88
CA ASN A 17 -21.89 -20.98 -38.15
C ASN A 17 -22.91 -21.73 -39.05
N GLY A 18 -22.43 -22.32 -40.15
CA GLY A 18 -23.28 -23.04 -41.12
C GLY A 18 -24.09 -22.13 -42.06
N GLN A 19 -24.07 -20.80 -41.87
CA GLN A 19 -24.69 -19.84 -42.77
C GLN A 19 -23.67 -19.21 -43.72
N ARG A 20 -24.08 -19.02 -44.98
CA ARG A 20 -23.24 -18.43 -46.02
C ARG A 20 -23.61 -16.97 -46.22
N ILE A 21 -22.70 -16.07 -45.85
CA ILE A 21 -22.87 -14.62 -46.01
C ILE A 21 -22.22 -14.22 -47.35
N GLN A 22 -23.02 -13.62 -48.23
CA GLN A 22 -22.57 -13.08 -49.51
C GLN A 22 -22.80 -11.58 -49.56
N ARG A 23 -21.76 -10.81 -49.86
CA ARG A 23 -21.83 -9.35 -49.90
C ARG A 23 -21.05 -8.79 -51.09
N SER A 24 -21.60 -7.77 -51.73
CA SER A 24 -20.87 -7.02 -52.75
C SER A 24 -19.77 -6.19 -52.08
N THR A 25 -18.58 -6.16 -52.66
CA THR A 25 -17.49 -5.28 -52.19
C THR A 25 -17.57 -3.89 -52.82
N GLY A 26 -18.49 -3.67 -53.79
CA GLY A 26 -18.67 -2.38 -54.47
C GLY A 26 -17.49 -1.95 -55.36
N THR A 27 -16.44 -2.76 -55.48
CA THR A 27 -15.22 -2.42 -56.23
C THR A 27 -14.99 -3.37 -57.41
N THR A 28 -14.38 -2.83 -58.46
CA THR A 28 -13.90 -3.58 -59.64
C THR A 28 -12.47 -4.11 -59.43
N SER A 29 -11.76 -3.61 -58.40
CA SER A 29 -10.39 -4.00 -58.06
C SER A 29 -10.38 -5.26 -57.18
N LYS A 30 -9.60 -6.26 -57.60
CA LYS A 30 -9.45 -7.54 -56.88
C LYS A 30 -8.72 -7.38 -55.54
N ILE A 31 -7.74 -6.47 -55.48
CA ILE A 31 -6.94 -6.20 -54.27
C ILE A 31 -7.82 -5.56 -53.20
N ALA A 32 -8.56 -4.50 -53.55
CA ALA A 32 -9.49 -3.85 -52.63
C ALA A 32 -10.61 -4.80 -52.16
N ALA A 33 -11.06 -5.72 -53.02
CA ALA A 33 -12.02 -6.75 -52.63
C ALA A 33 -11.44 -7.77 -51.63
N GLN A 34 -10.16 -8.11 -51.74
CA GLN A 34 -9.45 -8.97 -50.80
C GLN A 34 -9.25 -8.28 -49.43
N GLU A 35 -8.87 -7.01 -49.41
CA GLU A 35 -8.78 -6.24 -48.15
C GLU A 35 -10.13 -6.13 -47.44
N TYR A 36 -11.21 -5.89 -48.20
CA TYR A 36 -12.57 -5.88 -47.66
C TYR A 36 -12.96 -7.26 -47.09
N HIS A 37 -12.64 -8.34 -47.81
CA HIS A 37 -12.84 -9.71 -47.33
C HIS A 37 -12.13 -9.95 -45.99
N ASP A 38 -10.85 -9.60 -45.89
CA ASP A 38 -10.04 -9.91 -44.72
C ASP A 38 -10.48 -9.09 -43.50
N LYS A 39 -10.84 -7.81 -43.69
CA LYS A 39 -11.46 -6.98 -42.64
C LYS A 39 -12.79 -7.56 -42.17
N PHE A 40 -13.68 -7.89 -43.10
CA PHE A 40 -15.00 -8.41 -42.77
C PHE A 40 -14.91 -9.79 -42.09
N LYS A 41 -13.99 -10.65 -42.53
CA LYS A 41 -13.71 -11.93 -41.87
C LYS A 41 -13.18 -11.74 -40.44
N ALA A 42 -12.29 -10.77 -40.22
CA ALA A 42 -11.79 -10.45 -38.89
C ALA A 42 -12.87 -9.85 -37.96
N GLU A 43 -13.79 -9.03 -38.50
CA GLU A 43 -14.95 -8.51 -37.77
C GLU A 43 -15.91 -9.64 -37.36
N LEU A 44 -16.25 -10.54 -38.29
CA LEU A 44 -17.10 -11.70 -38.01
C LEU A 44 -16.46 -12.66 -36.98
N TRP A 45 -15.15 -12.88 -37.06
CA TRP A 45 -14.42 -13.70 -36.09
C TRP A 45 -14.39 -13.03 -34.71
N SER A 46 -14.25 -11.70 -34.67
CA SER A 46 -14.37 -10.90 -33.45
C SER A 46 -15.77 -10.99 -32.83
N GLN A 47 -16.84 -10.94 -33.64
CA GLN A 47 -18.23 -11.03 -33.19
C GLN A 47 -18.56 -12.41 -32.57
N VAL A 48 -18.17 -13.51 -33.21
CA VAL A 48 -18.39 -14.86 -32.61
C VAL A 48 -17.60 -15.03 -31.33
N LYS A 49 -16.40 -14.44 -31.24
CA LYS A 49 -15.64 -14.42 -30.00
C LYS A 49 -16.35 -13.60 -28.93
N LEU A 50 -16.98 -12.48 -29.28
CA LEU A 50 -17.80 -11.65 -28.39
C LEU A 50 -19.07 -12.37 -27.90
N GLU A 51 -19.80 -13.06 -28.79
CA GLU A 51 -21.01 -13.83 -28.44
C GLU A 51 -20.70 -15.06 -27.57
N SER A 52 -19.47 -15.57 -27.60
CA SER A 52 -18.98 -16.65 -26.74
C SER A 52 -18.26 -16.18 -25.47
N LYS A 53 -18.11 -14.86 -25.27
CA LYS A 53 -17.29 -14.31 -24.19
C LYS A 53 -18.09 -13.82 -22.99
N CYS A 54 -17.98 -14.62 -21.94
CA CYS A 54 -17.98 -14.25 -20.53
C CYS A 54 -19.32 -13.84 -19.91
N ILE A 55 -20.08 -14.86 -19.53
CA ILE A 55 -21.30 -14.84 -18.70
C ILE A 55 -21.00 -14.50 -17.22
N TYR A 56 -19.74 -14.22 -16.88
CA TYR A 56 -19.34 -14.03 -15.48
C TYR A 56 -19.67 -12.63 -15.00
N SER A 57 -20.47 -12.58 -13.93
CA SER A 57 -20.85 -11.35 -13.27
C SER A 57 -19.74 -10.81 -12.36
N TRP A 58 -19.84 -9.54 -11.99
CA TRP A 58 -19.04 -8.97 -10.91
C TRP A 58 -19.14 -9.81 -9.62
N GLN A 59 -20.33 -10.29 -9.27
CA GLN A 59 -20.54 -11.07 -8.06
C GLN A 59 -19.80 -12.42 -8.10
N ASP A 60 -19.79 -13.10 -9.24
CA ASP A 60 -19.03 -14.35 -9.42
C ASP A 60 -17.54 -14.12 -9.17
N ALA A 61 -17.02 -13.02 -9.71
CA ALA A 61 -15.62 -12.62 -9.52
C ALA A 61 -15.31 -12.30 -8.05
N VAL A 62 -16.22 -11.61 -7.36
CA VAL A 62 -16.06 -11.29 -5.94
C VAL A 62 -16.08 -12.56 -5.07
N VAL A 63 -17.03 -13.46 -5.30
CA VAL A 63 -17.13 -14.72 -4.53
C VAL A 63 -15.86 -15.56 -4.72
N ARG A 64 -15.39 -15.69 -5.97
CA ARG A 64 -14.16 -16.43 -6.26
C ARG A 64 -12.93 -15.76 -5.63
N TRP A 65 -12.80 -14.43 -5.74
CA TRP A 65 -11.73 -13.67 -5.10
C TRP A 65 -11.67 -13.90 -3.59
N LEU A 66 -12.82 -13.82 -2.91
CA LEU A 66 -12.88 -14.00 -1.46
C LEU A 66 -12.45 -15.40 -1.05
N LYS A 67 -12.90 -16.43 -1.77
CA LYS A 67 -12.52 -17.84 -1.53
C LYS A 67 -11.02 -18.07 -1.74
N GLU A 68 -10.44 -17.53 -2.81
CA GLU A 68 -9.00 -17.68 -3.09
C GLU A 68 -8.12 -16.89 -2.11
N ASN A 69 -8.65 -15.84 -1.47
CA ASN A 69 -7.91 -14.94 -0.58
C ASN A 69 -8.32 -15.05 0.90
N GLU A 70 -8.90 -16.17 1.34
CA GLU A 70 -9.32 -16.39 2.75
C GLU A 70 -8.16 -16.20 3.74
N HIS A 71 -6.94 -16.53 3.33
CA HIS A 71 -5.71 -16.40 4.12
C HIS A 71 -5.19 -14.96 4.23
N LYS A 72 -5.74 -14.01 3.45
CA LYS A 72 -5.23 -12.64 3.37
C LYS A 72 -5.55 -11.87 4.66
N ARG A 73 -4.53 -11.36 5.34
CA ARG A 73 -4.71 -10.56 6.57
C ARG A 73 -5.60 -9.32 6.37
N SER A 74 -5.61 -8.73 5.18
CA SER A 74 -6.44 -7.55 4.85
C SER A 74 -7.82 -7.90 4.28
N LEU A 75 -8.23 -9.17 4.29
CA LEU A 75 -9.50 -9.59 3.70
C LEU A 75 -10.71 -8.85 4.28
N LYS A 76 -10.69 -8.52 5.58
CA LYS A 76 -11.75 -7.74 6.23
C LYS A 76 -11.91 -6.35 5.61
N ASP A 77 -10.80 -5.67 5.32
CA ASP A 77 -10.80 -4.36 4.68
C ASP A 77 -11.27 -4.47 3.21
N ASP A 78 -10.80 -5.50 2.50
CA ASP A 78 -11.26 -5.80 1.14
C ASP A 78 -12.78 -6.01 1.12
N ILE A 79 -13.34 -6.80 2.06
CA ILE A 79 -14.79 -7.04 2.17
C ILE A 79 -15.55 -5.73 2.40
N MET A 80 -15.03 -4.81 3.21
CA MET A 80 -15.66 -3.51 3.42
C MET A 80 -15.74 -2.70 2.12
N HIS A 81 -14.65 -2.68 1.33
CA HIS A 81 -14.65 -2.04 0.02
C HIS A 81 -15.59 -2.73 -0.96
N LEU A 82 -15.60 -4.07 -0.99
CA LEU A 82 -16.42 -4.87 -1.88
C LEU A 82 -17.91 -4.71 -1.61
N ARG A 83 -18.33 -4.65 -0.34
CA ARG A 83 -19.72 -4.36 0.02
C ARG A 83 -20.19 -3.00 -0.50
N TRP A 84 -19.33 -2.00 -0.44
CA TRP A 84 -19.63 -0.68 -0.96
C TRP A 84 -19.62 -0.67 -2.50
N LEU A 85 -18.71 -1.39 -3.14
CA LEU A 85 -18.66 -1.53 -4.59
C LEU A 85 -19.89 -2.29 -5.14
N ASP A 86 -20.38 -3.28 -4.40
CA ASP A 86 -21.53 -4.09 -4.80
C ASP A 86 -22.79 -3.24 -4.97
N SER A 87 -22.99 -2.15 -4.20
CA SER A 87 -24.14 -1.26 -4.44
C SER A 87 -24.13 -0.54 -5.79
N TYR A 88 -23.01 -0.57 -6.52
CA TYR A 88 -22.85 0.10 -7.81
C TYR A 88 -22.52 -0.85 -8.97
N LEU A 89 -21.84 -1.96 -8.68
CA LEU A 89 -21.39 -2.93 -9.70
C LEU A 89 -22.21 -4.21 -9.72
N ARG A 90 -23.17 -4.38 -8.79
CA ARG A 90 -24.06 -5.54 -8.80
C ARG A 90 -24.84 -5.62 -10.11
N GLY A 91 -24.83 -6.81 -10.71
CA GLY A 91 -25.58 -7.10 -11.94
C GLY A 91 -24.83 -6.77 -13.23
N PHE A 92 -23.69 -6.08 -13.15
CA PHE A 92 -22.81 -5.91 -14.30
C PHE A 92 -22.08 -7.21 -14.61
N GLN A 93 -21.97 -7.53 -15.90
CA GLN A 93 -21.03 -8.51 -16.40
C GLN A 93 -19.61 -7.93 -16.38
N LEU A 94 -18.60 -8.78 -16.20
CA LEU A 94 -17.22 -8.30 -16.12
C LEU A 94 -16.77 -7.52 -17.36
N HIS A 95 -17.26 -7.89 -18.55
CA HIS A 95 -16.93 -7.19 -19.79
C HIS A 95 -17.61 -5.82 -19.93
N GLU A 96 -18.70 -5.59 -19.19
CA GLU A 96 -19.41 -4.31 -19.16
C GLU A 96 -18.73 -3.29 -18.26
N ILE A 97 -17.87 -3.74 -17.32
CA ILE A 97 -17.13 -2.85 -16.43
C ILE A 97 -16.07 -2.09 -17.23
N THR A 98 -16.43 -0.88 -17.66
CA THR A 98 -15.56 0.03 -18.38
C THR A 98 -14.82 0.99 -17.45
N ARG A 99 -13.84 1.72 -18.00
CA ARG A 99 -13.17 2.81 -17.28
C ARG A 99 -14.17 3.86 -16.76
N ASP A 100 -15.18 4.20 -17.57
CA ASP A 100 -16.07 5.31 -17.26
C ASP A 100 -17.02 4.93 -16.11
N ILE A 101 -17.48 3.67 -16.05
CA ILE A 101 -18.20 3.14 -14.88
C ILE A 101 -17.34 3.20 -13.61
N LEU A 102 -16.06 2.79 -13.71
CA LEU A 102 -15.16 2.85 -12.55
C LEU A 102 -14.87 4.28 -12.11
N GLU A 103 -14.86 5.24 -13.03
CA GLU A 103 -14.72 6.66 -12.74
C GLU A 103 -15.97 7.20 -12.03
N GLU A 104 -17.17 6.86 -12.50
CA GLU A 104 -18.44 7.21 -11.81
C GLU A 104 -18.48 6.66 -10.39
N VAL A 105 -18.05 5.42 -10.19
CA VAL A 105 -17.95 4.81 -8.86
C VAL A 105 -16.92 5.53 -8.00
N ALA A 106 -15.78 5.95 -8.57
CA ALA A 106 -14.79 6.73 -7.84
C ALA A 106 -15.32 8.11 -7.41
N ILE A 107 -16.03 8.82 -8.29
CA ILE A 107 -16.68 10.11 -7.99
C ILE A 107 -17.70 9.94 -6.86
N LYS A 108 -18.57 8.93 -6.94
CA LYS A 108 -19.53 8.63 -5.86
C LYS A 108 -18.84 8.34 -4.53
N LYS A 109 -17.62 7.79 -4.55
CA LYS A 109 -16.82 7.60 -3.34
C LYS A 109 -16.26 8.91 -2.82
N GLU A 110 -15.80 9.80 -3.70
CA GLU A 110 -15.35 11.15 -3.35
C GLU A 110 -16.44 11.96 -2.67
N ASP A 111 -17.69 11.87 -3.16
CA ASP A 111 -18.85 12.55 -2.58
C ASP A 111 -19.14 12.11 -1.13
N THR A 112 -18.61 10.97 -0.68
CA THR A 112 -18.69 10.55 0.73
C THR A 112 -17.68 11.26 1.64
N GLY A 113 -16.83 12.13 1.10
CA GLY A 113 -15.84 12.92 1.86
C GLY A 113 -14.60 12.13 2.32
N VAL A 114 -14.34 10.95 1.74
CA VAL A 114 -13.17 10.14 2.10
C VAL A 114 -11.89 10.64 1.41
N THR A 115 -10.73 10.25 1.95
CA THR A 115 -9.44 10.65 1.38
C THR A 115 -9.14 9.96 0.04
N PRO A 116 -8.34 10.59 -0.84
CA PRO A 116 -7.85 9.96 -2.09
C PRO A 116 -7.20 8.60 -1.88
N THR A 117 -6.48 8.41 -0.77
CA THR A 117 -5.90 7.12 -0.40
C THR A 117 -6.96 6.03 -0.21
N THR A 118 -8.09 6.36 0.41
CA THR A 118 -9.19 5.41 0.66
C THR A 118 -9.86 5.00 -0.65
N ILE A 119 -10.05 5.95 -1.56
CA ILE A 119 -10.56 5.68 -2.91
C ILE A 119 -9.60 4.77 -3.68
N ASN A 120 -8.30 5.06 -3.64
CA ASN A 120 -7.28 4.23 -4.27
C ASN A 120 -7.27 2.81 -3.72
N ARG A 121 -7.44 2.59 -2.40
CA ARG A 121 -7.54 1.24 -1.83
C ARG A 121 -8.72 0.46 -2.39
N MET A 122 -9.87 1.10 -2.51
CA MET A 122 -11.04 0.49 -3.14
C MET A 122 -10.79 0.14 -4.61
N LEU A 123 -10.21 1.07 -5.39
CA LEU A 123 -9.87 0.84 -6.79
C LEU A 123 -8.78 -0.21 -6.99
N GLU A 124 -7.84 -0.35 -6.04
CA GLU A 124 -6.83 -1.40 -6.02
C GLU A 124 -7.47 -2.79 -5.88
N VAL A 125 -8.50 -2.93 -5.03
CA VAL A 125 -9.25 -4.19 -4.90
C VAL A 125 -9.95 -4.54 -6.22
N VAL A 126 -10.64 -3.59 -6.84
CA VAL A 126 -11.27 -3.81 -8.16
C VAL A 126 -10.24 -4.22 -9.20
N ARG A 127 -9.12 -3.48 -9.28
CA ARG A 127 -8.04 -3.78 -10.22
C ARG A 127 -7.46 -5.18 -9.99
N ALA A 128 -7.30 -5.60 -8.74
CA ALA A 128 -6.78 -6.92 -8.41
C ALA A 128 -7.73 -8.04 -8.87
N ILE A 129 -9.04 -7.87 -8.65
CA ILE A 129 -10.06 -8.82 -9.09
C ILE A 129 -10.10 -8.92 -10.61
N LEU A 130 -10.13 -7.78 -11.33
CA LEU A 130 -10.13 -7.78 -12.79
C LEU A 130 -8.83 -8.37 -13.37
N ARG A 131 -7.70 -8.22 -12.67
CA ARG A 131 -6.44 -8.89 -13.02
C ARG A 131 -6.49 -10.39 -12.88
N LYS A 132 -7.05 -10.91 -11.77
CA LYS A 132 -7.28 -12.35 -11.63
C LYS A 132 -8.23 -12.87 -12.71
N ALA A 133 -9.32 -12.15 -12.95
CA ALA A 133 -10.29 -12.48 -13.97
C ALA A 133 -9.63 -12.59 -15.35
N GLN A 134 -8.70 -11.71 -15.69
CA GLN A 134 -7.97 -11.80 -16.96
C GLN A 134 -6.89 -12.87 -16.99
N MET A 135 -6.01 -12.88 -15.99
CA MET A 135 -4.72 -13.58 -16.08
C MET A 135 -4.77 -15.02 -15.58
N GLU A 136 -5.70 -15.33 -14.67
CA GLU A 136 -5.74 -16.63 -13.99
C GLU A 136 -7.06 -17.35 -14.19
N TRP A 137 -8.17 -16.62 -14.26
CA TRP A 137 -9.49 -17.22 -14.45
C TRP A 137 -9.89 -17.27 -15.93
N GLU A 138 -9.24 -16.48 -16.79
CA GLU A 138 -9.55 -16.35 -18.22
C GLU A 138 -11.01 -15.91 -18.48
N TRP A 139 -11.60 -15.18 -17.53
CA TRP A 139 -12.96 -14.63 -17.57
C TRP A 139 -13.04 -13.25 -18.23
N LEU A 140 -11.92 -12.66 -18.62
CA LEU A 140 -11.88 -11.35 -19.25
C LEU A 140 -10.66 -11.25 -20.17
N ASP A 141 -10.79 -10.76 -21.40
CA ASP A 141 -9.59 -10.61 -22.24
C ASP A 141 -8.81 -9.33 -21.96
N LYS A 142 -9.51 -8.28 -21.58
CA LYS A 142 -8.95 -6.94 -21.45
C LYS A 142 -9.51 -6.25 -20.22
N ILE A 143 -8.61 -5.70 -19.43
CA ILE A 143 -8.94 -4.95 -18.23
C ILE A 143 -9.06 -3.46 -18.59
N PRO A 144 -10.09 -2.74 -18.09
CA PRO A 144 -10.14 -1.29 -18.20
C PRO A 144 -9.00 -0.62 -17.42
N VAL A 145 -8.54 0.53 -17.90
CA VAL A 145 -7.56 1.33 -17.15
C VAL A 145 -8.22 1.89 -15.90
N VAL A 146 -7.80 1.42 -14.73
CA VAL A 146 -8.25 1.96 -13.43
C VAL A 146 -7.41 3.19 -13.10
N ARG A 147 -7.97 4.39 -13.06
CA ARG A 147 -7.23 5.62 -12.75
C ARG A 147 -7.18 5.86 -11.25
N MET A 148 -5.96 5.89 -10.70
CA MET A 148 -5.76 6.21 -9.28
C MET A 148 -5.73 7.72 -9.07
N ARG A 149 -6.27 8.18 -7.95
CA ARG A 149 -6.23 9.57 -7.51
C ARG A 149 -4.83 9.95 -7.05
N HIS A 150 -4.45 11.18 -7.33
CA HIS A 150 -3.21 11.72 -6.80
C HIS A 150 -3.29 11.80 -5.28
N VAL A 151 -2.24 11.33 -4.60
CA VAL A 151 -2.09 11.44 -3.15
C VAL A 151 -0.87 12.29 -2.89
N GLU A 152 -1.08 13.45 -2.29
CA GLU A 152 0.01 14.31 -1.89
C GLU A 152 0.92 13.60 -0.87
N LYS A 153 2.23 13.70 -1.10
CA LYS A 153 3.22 13.19 -0.15
C LYS A 153 3.23 14.12 1.06
N GLN A 154 2.62 13.67 2.17
CA GLN A 154 2.67 14.42 3.41
C GLN A 154 4.12 14.54 3.93
N ARG A 155 4.48 15.75 4.39
CA ARG A 155 5.75 16.00 5.07
C ARG A 155 5.82 15.14 6.33
N ILE A 156 6.95 14.48 6.53
CA ILE A 156 7.19 13.72 7.77
C ILE A 156 7.31 14.73 8.91
N ARG A 157 6.47 14.58 9.93
CA ARG A 157 6.56 15.33 11.19
C ARG A 157 7.39 14.51 12.18
N TRP A 158 8.30 15.18 12.88
CA TRP A 158 9.08 14.62 13.99
C TRP A 158 9.16 15.64 15.12
N LEU A 159 9.36 15.20 16.36
CA LEU A 159 9.52 16.10 17.51
C LEU A 159 10.96 16.59 17.64
N THR A 160 11.12 17.83 18.09
CA THR A 160 12.37 18.28 18.73
C THR A 160 12.52 17.64 20.11
N ILE A 161 13.74 17.66 20.67
CA ILE A 161 13.99 17.18 22.03
C ILE A 161 13.12 17.93 23.06
N GLY A 162 12.99 19.26 22.90
CA GLY A 162 12.13 20.08 23.76
C GLY A 162 10.64 19.70 23.67
N GLU A 163 10.12 19.47 22.46
CA GLU A 163 8.74 18.98 22.26
C GLU A 163 8.52 17.60 22.88
N ALA A 164 9.45 16.67 22.69
CA ALA A 164 9.38 15.34 23.28
C ALA A 164 9.33 15.39 24.81
N ASN A 165 10.17 16.22 25.43
CA ASN A 165 10.18 16.41 26.88
C ASN A 165 8.85 16.99 27.39
N ARG A 166 8.30 18.02 26.72
CA ARG A 166 6.98 18.57 27.07
C ARG A 166 5.90 17.49 26.97
N LEU A 167 5.86 16.75 25.86
CA LEU A 167 4.90 15.67 25.66
C LEU A 167 4.99 14.61 26.76
N LEU A 168 6.20 14.13 27.08
CA LEU A 168 6.40 13.12 28.12
C LEU A 168 5.98 13.61 29.51
N ASN A 169 6.10 14.90 29.80
CA ASN A 169 5.64 15.48 31.07
C ASN A 169 4.12 15.58 31.16
N GLU A 170 3.44 15.77 30.03
CA GLU A 170 1.98 15.85 29.97
C GLU A 170 1.27 14.49 29.91
N LEU A 171 2.00 13.41 29.62
CA LEU A 171 1.42 12.06 29.49
C LEU A 171 1.16 11.41 30.86
N PRO A 172 0.04 10.68 31.01
CA PRO A 172 -0.19 9.84 32.19
C PRO A 172 0.85 8.72 32.25
N SER A 173 1.16 8.23 33.46
CA SER A 173 2.26 7.27 33.72
C SER A 173 2.29 6.07 32.75
N HIS A 174 1.14 5.44 32.51
CA HIS A 174 1.04 4.28 31.60
C HIS A 174 1.36 4.60 30.14
N LEU A 175 1.08 5.82 29.66
CA LEU A 175 1.45 6.25 28.31
C LEU A 175 2.85 6.85 28.25
N LYS A 176 3.31 7.51 29.32
CA LYS A 176 4.61 8.16 29.40
C LYS A 176 5.74 7.16 29.14
N ASP A 177 5.81 6.09 29.94
CA ASP A 177 6.83 5.06 29.77
C ASP A 177 6.73 4.37 28.39
N MET A 178 5.51 4.16 27.89
CA MET A 178 5.28 3.53 26.59
C MET A 178 5.73 4.43 25.41
N ALA A 179 5.49 5.73 25.50
CA ALA A 179 5.89 6.71 24.50
C ALA A 179 7.40 6.92 24.52
N ASP A 180 7.99 7.04 25.70
CA ASP A 180 9.43 7.16 25.92
C ASP A 180 10.19 5.93 25.37
N PHE A 181 9.63 4.73 25.61
CA PHE A 181 10.17 3.49 25.04
C PHE A 181 10.06 3.46 23.51
N SER A 182 8.96 3.98 22.96
CA SER A 182 8.77 4.09 21.51
C SER A 182 9.77 5.07 20.87
N LEU A 183 10.06 6.19 21.53
CA LEU A 183 11.10 7.14 21.11
C LEU A 183 12.50 6.56 21.18
N SER A 184 12.73 5.60 22.08
CA SER A 184 14.04 4.97 22.27
C SER A 184 14.33 3.84 21.30
N THR A 185 13.28 3.16 20.80
CA THR A 185 13.41 1.91 20.03
C THR A 185 12.86 1.99 18.61
N GLY A 186 12.06 3.01 18.29
CA GLY A 186 11.41 3.14 16.99
C GLY A 186 10.39 2.05 16.69
N LEU A 187 9.98 1.24 17.68
CA LEU A 187 9.07 0.12 17.47
C LEU A 187 7.69 0.59 16.96
N ARG A 188 7.03 -0.27 16.17
CA ARG A 188 5.64 -0.01 15.76
C ARG A 188 4.72 -0.05 16.97
N ALA A 189 3.65 0.75 16.94
CA ALA A 189 2.66 0.81 18.01
C ALA A 189 2.18 -0.57 18.45
N SER A 190 1.81 -1.44 17.50
CA SER A 190 1.36 -2.82 17.76
C SER A 190 2.39 -3.65 18.52
N ASN A 191 3.68 -3.47 18.20
CA ASN A 191 4.77 -4.20 18.82
C ASN A 191 4.98 -3.73 20.25
N VAL A 192 4.88 -2.42 20.50
CA VAL A 192 5.00 -1.86 21.85
C VAL A 192 3.80 -2.28 22.71
N THR A 193 2.57 -2.13 22.20
CA THR A 193 1.36 -2.53 22.90
C THR A 193 1.24 -4.03 23.12
N GLY A 194 1.91 -4.82 22.27
CA GLY A 194 1.94 -6.29 22.33
C GLY A 194 3.13 -6.86 23.08
N LEU A 195 4.09 -6.03 23.51
CA LEU A 195 5.37 -6.50 24.03
C LEU A 195 5.19 -7.30 25.33
N ARG A 196 5.64 -8.56 25.31
CA ARG A 196 5.64 -9.44 26.47
C ARG A 196 7.01 -9.52 27.11
N TRP A 197 7.05 -9.84 28.41
CA TRP A 197 8.31 -10.09 29.11
C TRP A 197 9.08 -11.29 28.55
N SER A 198 8.38 -12.27 27.97
CA SER A 198 8.99 -13.41 27.26
C SER A 198 9.77 -12.98 26.01
N ASP A 199 9.45 -11.82 25.45
CA ASP A 199 10.08 -11.30 24.22
C ASP A 199 11.28 -10.40 24.52
N VAL A 200 11.55 -10.11 25.79
CA VAL A 200 12.60 -9.17 26.23
C VAL A 200 13.73 -9.92 26.92
N ASP A 201 14.91 -9.89 26.32
CA ASP A 201 16.14 -10.35 26.94
C ASP A 201 16.91 -9.14 27.51
N LEU A 202 16.80 -8.95 28.83
CA LEU A 202 17.48 -7.85 29.53
C LEU A 202 19.00 -8.04 29.62
N ILE A 203 19.49 -9.28 29.49
CA ILE A 203 20.93 -9.60 29.57
C ILE A 203 21.57 -9.28 28.22
N LYS A 204 21.00 -9.82 27.13
CA LYS A 204 21.46 -9.54 25.77
C LYS A 204 21.03 -8.16 25.29
N ARG A 205 20.15 -7.46 26.01
CA ARG A 205 19.62 -6.13 25.68
C ARG A 205 18.91 -6.10 24.34
N HIS A 206 18.03 -7.06 24.10
CA HIS A 206 17.23 -7.14 22.88
C HIS A 206 15.75 -7.37 23.20
N ALA A 207 14.88 -6.77 22.40
CA ALA A 207 13.48 -7.16 22.29
C ALA A 207 13.26 -7.91 20.98
N TRP A 208 12.61 -9.06 21.03
CA TRP A 208 12.31 -9.89 19.88
C TRP A 208 10.93 -9.55 19.33
N ILE A 209 10.88 -9.13 18.07
CA ILE A 209 9.62 -9.03 17.34
C ILE A 209 9.46 -10.29 16.51
N HIS A 210 8.47 -11.11 16.84
CA HIS A 210 8.24 -12.39 16.16
C HIS A 210 7.73 -12.19 14.72
N PRO A 211 7.94 -13.19 13.83
CA PRO A 211 7.55 -13.10 12.42
C PRO A 211 6.07 -12.79 12.18
N ASP A 212 5.18 -13.36 12.99
CA ASP A 212 3.73 -13.12 12.94
C ASP A 212 3.37 -11.65 13.23
N GLN A 213 4.16 -10.99 14.07
CA GLN A 213 4.04 -9.58 14.46
C GLN A 213 4.79 -8.63 13.51
N ALA A 214 5.77 -9.13 12.75
CA ALA A 214 6.52 -8.36 11.78
C ALA A 214 5.80 -8.27 10.43
N LYS A 215 5.58 -7.05 9.92
CA LYS A 215 5.02 -6.82 8.57
C LYS A 215 5.81 -7.51 7.43
N ALA A 216 7.08 -7.84 7.68
CA ALA A 216 7.95 -8.53 6.73
C ALA A 216 8.06 -10.07 6.98
N ASN A 217 7.29 -10.63 7.93
CA ASN A 217 7.35 -12.04 8.33
C ASN A 217 8.76 -12.54 8.67
N LYS A 218 9.60 -11.70 9.26
CA LYS A 218 10.94 -12.04 9.74
C LYS A 218 11.07 -11.62 11.19
N ALA A 219 11.69 -12.46 12.02
CA ALA A 219 12.02 -12.08 13.38
C ALA A 219 13.03 -10.92 13.35
N ILE A 220 12.78 -9.87 14.12
CA ILE A 220 13.64 -8.69 14.16
C ILE A 220 14.14 -8.51 15.60
N PRO A 221 15.44 -8.75 15.87
CA PRO A 221 16.02 -8.37 17.14
C PRO A 221 16.16 -6.85 17.18
N VAL A 222 15.47 -6.21 18.12
CA VAL A 222 15.55 -4.76 18.33
C VAL A 222 16.51 -4.49 19.50
N PRO A 223 17.69 -3.90 19.25
CA PRO A 223 18.63 -3.59 20.32
C PRO A 223 18.03 -2.53 21.25
N LEU A 224 18.21 -2.74 22.56
CA LEU A 224 17.71 -1.88 23.61
C LEU A 224 18.84 -0.99 24.12
N ASN A 225 18.69 0.32 23.90
CA ASN A 225 19.61 1.30 24.47
C ASN A 225 19.45 1.41 26.00
N ALA A 226 20.37 2.10 26.66
CA ALA A 226 20.35 2.25 28.12
C ALA A 226 19.04 2.85 28.65
N HIS A 227 18.44 3.78 27.91
CA HIS A 227 17.19 4.44 28.28
C HIS A 227 15.99 3.49 28.20
N ALA A 228 15.88 2.71 27.13
CA ALA A 228 14.88 1.66 26.98
C ALA A 228 14.96 0.62 28.10
N LEU A 229 16.18 0.23 28.49
CA LEU A 229 16.41 -0.68 29.62
C LEU A 229 15.97 -0.08 30.96
N ALA A 230 16.23 1.22 31.18
CA ALA A 230 15.78 1.90 32.39
C ALA A 230 14.24 1.90 32.50
N ILE A 231 13.54 2.14 31.38
CA ILE A 231 12.08 2.05 31.33
C ILE A 231 11.60 0.63 31.65
N LEU A 232 12.20 -0.39 31.04
CA LEU A 232 11.85 -1.79 31.30
C LEU A 232 12.06 -2.15 32.77
N LYS A 233 13.14 -1.69 33.40
CA LYS A 233 13.36 -1.91 34.84
C LYS A 233 12.26 -1.30 35.70
N ARG A 234 11.80 -0.07 35.41
CA ARG A 234 10.68 0.56 36.13
C ARG A 234 9.36 -0.18 35.99
N ARG A 235 9.15 -0.84 34.84
CA ARG A 235 7.92 -1.59 34.54
C ARG A 235 7.92 -3.02 35.08
N ARG A 236 9.10 -3.55 35.45
CA ARG A 236 9.26 -4.93 35.92
C ARG A 236 8.44 -5.14 37.21
N GLY A 237 7.69 -6.23 37.27
CA GLY A 237 6.85 -6.58 38.42
C GLY A 237 5.46 -5.94 38.43
N LEU A 238 5.17 -4.97 37.54
CA LEU A 238 3.83 -4.36 37.46
C LEU A 238 2.80 -5.25 36.76
N HIS A 239 3.24 -6.22 35.96
CA HIS A 239 2.39 -7.20 35.30
C HIS A 239 3.23 -8.43 34.93
N THR A 240 2.63 -9.62 34.95
CA THR A 240 3.33 -10.90 34.71
C THR A 240 3.72 -11.10 33.25
N ASP A 241 2.83 -10.77 32.32
CA ASP A 241 3.00 -11.11 30.91
C ASP A 241 3.42 -9.92 30.04
N TYR A 242 2.65 -8.82 30.07
CA TYR A 242 2.86 -7.64 29.23
C TYR A 242 3.75 -6.58 29.92
N VAL A 243 4.58 -5.90 29.13
CA VAL A 243 5.45 -4.80 29.62
C VAL A 243 4.63 -3.53 29.88
N PHE A 244 3.73 -3.18 28.95
CA PHE A 244 2.90 -1.99 29.02
C PHE A 244 1.42 -2.36 29.16
N THR A 245 0.80 -1.87 30.23
CA THR A 245 -0.57 -2.19 30.61
C THR A 245 -1.28 -0.96 31.15
N TYR A 246 -2.61 -0.98 31.07
CA TYR A 246 -3.48 0.00 31.71
C TYR A 246 -4.59 -0.76 32.42
N GLN A 247 -4.75 -0.52 33.74
CA GLN A 247 -5.72 -1.24 34.58
C GLN A 247 -5.60 -2.77 34.41
N ASP A 248 -4.36 -3.28 34.52
CA ASP A 248 -4.00 -4.71 34.38
C ASP A 248 -4.42 -5.37 33.06
N LYS A 249 -4.72 -4.57 32.04
CA LYS A 249 -5.07 -5.04 30.70
C LYS A 249 -4.06 -4.56 29.68
N GLN A 250 -3.89 -5.36 28.64
CA GLN A 250 -3.12 -4.99 27.48
C GLN A 250 -3.68 -3.70 26.85
N ILE A 251 -2.80 -2.74 26.58
CA ILE A 251 -3.16 -1.55 25.82
C ILE A 251 -3.43 -1.97 24.37
N ARG A 252 -4.55 -1.56 23.77
CA ARG A 252 -4.88 -1.89 22.37
C ARG A 252 -4.83 -0.68 21.43
N GLN A 253 -4.87 0.53 21.97
CA GLN A 253 -4.92 1.76 21.21
C GLN A 253 -4.02 2.81 21.85
N CYS A 254 -3.19 3.48 21.04
CA CYS A 254 -2.29 4.50 21.53
C CYS A 254 -2.82 5.93 21.31
N ASN A 255 -3.54 6.18 20.20
CA ASN A 255 -4.08 7.50 19.85
C ASN A 255 -5.41 7.80 20.60
N THR A 256 -5.41 7.63 21.91
CA THR A 256 -6.58 7.80 22.77
C THR A 256 -6.93 9.28 22.99
N LYS A 257 -8.03 9.56 23.70
CA LYS A 257 -8.35 10.92 24.15
C LYS A 257 -7.27 11.48 25.08
N ALA A 258 -6.64 10.64 25.90
CA ALA A 258 -5.55 11.04 26.79
C ALA A 258 -4.32 11.50 26.00
N TRP A 259 -3.93 10.77 24.95
CA TRP A 259 -2.85 11.16 24.05
C TRP A 259 -3.10 12.52 23.40
N ARG A 260 -4.28 12.71 22.81
CA ARG A 260 -4.66 13.98 22.16
C ARG A 260 -4.66 15.17 23.12
N LYS A 261 -5.17 14.98 24.34
CA LYS A 261 -5.14 16.03 25.37
C LYS A 261 -3.71 16.35 25.84
N ALA A 262 -2.80 15.37 25.89
CA ALA A 262 -1.41 15.62 26.25
C ALA A 262 -0.67 16.41 25.15
N LEU A 263 -0.95 16.10 23.87
CA LEU A 263 -0.43 16.89 22.75
C LEU A 263 -0.89 18.35 22.79
N ASP A 264 -2.18 18.57 23.05
CA ASP A 264 -2.78 19.91 23.20
C ASP A 264 -2.08 20.72 24.30
N ARG A 265 -1.93 20.14 25.50
CA ARG A 265 -1.19 20.79 26.60
C ARG A 265 0.30 21.02 26.30
N ALA A 266 0.92 20.13 25.54
CA ALA A 266 2.32 20.26 25.13
C ALA A 266 2.54 21.26 23.97
N GLY A 267 1.47 21.78 23.38
CA GLY A 267 1.49 22.67 22.21
C GLY A 267 2.00 21.97 20.95
N ILE A 268 1.57 20.73 20.71
CA ILE A 268 2.02 19.90 19.58
C ILE A 268 0.84 19.58 18.66
N ASP A 269 0.85 20.18 17.48
CA ASP A 269 -0.17 19.94 16.45
C ASP A 269 0.21 18.84 15.46
N ASN A 270 -0.83 18.22 14.87
CA ASN A 270 -0.73 17.24 13.79
C ASN A 270 0.27 16.09 14.05
N PHE A 271 0.22 15.52 15.25
CA PHE A 271 1.12 14.45 15.68
C PHE A 271 0.35 13.22 16.18
N ARG A 272 0.75 12.04 15.70
CA ARG A 272 0.16 10.74 16.03
C ARG A 272 1.21 9.87 16.69
N TRP A 273 0.78 8.81 17.36
CA TRP A 273 1.71 7.86 17.98
C TRP A 273 2.76 7.31 16.99
N HIS A 274 2.36 7.06 15.74
CA HIS A 274 3.30 6.54 14.75
C HIS A 274 4.42 7.53 14.40
N ASP A 275 4.20 8.83 14.64
CA ASP A 275 5.20 9.86 14.40
C ASP A 275 6.32 9.83 15.45
N LEU A 276 6.15 9.09 16.56
CA LEU A 276 7.27 8.77 17.47
C LEU A 276 8.35 7.93 16.76
N ARG A 277 7.95 7.02 15.87
CA ARG A 277 8.89 6.25 15.06
C ARG A 277 9.58 7.13 14.02
N HIS A 278 8.85 8.08 13.43
CA HIS A 278 9.44 9.09 12.55
C HIS A 278 10.43 9.96 13.33
N THR A 279 10.11 10.31 14.57
CA THR A 279 10.98 11.06 15.48
C THR A 279 12.27 10.31 15.80
N TRP A 280 12.16 9.04 16.20
CA TRP A 280 13.31 8.18 16.42
C TRP A 280 14.21 8.08 15.18
N ALA A 281 13.62 7.90 13.99
CA ALA A 281 14.36 7.82 12.73
C ALA A 281 15.07 9.14 12.39
N SER A 282 14.36 10.27 12.54
CA SER A 282 14.93 11.61 12.34
C SER A 282 16.10 11.87 13.28
N TRP A 283 15.98 11.55 14.56
CA TRP A 283 17.06 11.73 15.54
C TRP A 283 18.27 10.86 15.21
N HIS A 284 18.08 9.62 14.78
CA HIS A 284 19.19 8.77 14.32
C HIS A 284 19.98 9.42 13.18
N VAL A 285 19.28 9.89 12.13
CA VAL A 285 19.95 10.56 10.99
C VAL A 285 20.65 11.85 11.42
N GLN A 286 20.01 12.65 12.26
CA GLN A 286 20.58 13.89 12.79
C GLN A 286 21.83 13.63 13.65
N ASN A 287 21.89 12.50 14.36
CA ASN A 287 23.05 12.08 15.15
C ASN A 287 24.03 11.22 14.35
N GLY A 288 23.99 11.25 13.02
CA GLY A 288 25.00 10.63 12.16
C GLY A 288 24.86 9.12 11.93
N THR A 289 23.74 8.50 12.33
CA THR A 289 23.47 7.11 11.97
C THR A 289 23.28 6.99 10.46
N SER A 290 23.99 6.05 9.81
CA SER A 290 23.84 5.83 8.37
C SER A 290 22.45 5.32 8.02
N LEU A 291 21.98 5.58 6.79
CA LEU A 291 20.66 5.11 6.35
C LEU A 291 20.59 3.57 6.32
N GLN A 292 21.73 2.89 6.09
CA GLN A 292 21.85 1.45 6.11
C GLN A 292 21.65 0.88 7.53
N GLU A 293 22.34 1.45 8.52
CA GLU A 293 22.15 1.08 9.93
C GLU A 293 20.72 1.37 10.38
N LEU A 294 20.19 2.54 10.02
CA LEU A 294 18.80 2.92 10.33
C LEU A 294 17.80 1.93 9.72
N GLN A 295 18.02 1.49 8.48
CA GLN A 295 17.18 0.48 7.83
C GLN A 295 17.11 -0.81 8.65
N GLN A 296 18.28 -1.29 9.10
CA GLN A 296 18.42 -2.51 9.90
C GLN A 296 17.76 -2.34 11.27
N LEU A 297 18.09 -1.27 12.00
CA LEU A 297 17.54 -0.95 13.32
C LEU A 297 16.01 -0.86 13.29
N GLY A 298 15.44 -0.21 12.28
CA GLY A 298 13.99 -0.08 12.18
C GLY A 298 13.30 -1.29 11.56
N GLY A 299 14.01 -2.20 10.91
CA GLY A 299 13.41 -3.33 10.20
C GLY A 299 12.57 -2.91 8.99
N TRP A 300 13.04 -1.94 8.20
CA TRP A 300 12.37 -1.52 6.96
C TRP A 300 12.64 -2.49 5.81
N SER A 301 11.58 -2.88 5.10
CA SER A 301 11.67 -3.86 4.00
C SER A 301 12.32 -3.32 2.73
N SER A 302 12.31 -2.00 2.52
CA SER A 302 12.96 -1.37 1.38
C SER A 302 13.69 -0.09 1.79
N PHE A 303 14.80 0.19 1.10
CA PHE A 303 15.61 1.38 1.34
C PHE A 303 14.86 2.67 1.01
N GLU A 304 13.93 2.62 0.05
CA GLU A 304 13.05 3.74 -0.32
C GLU A 304 12.24 4.28 0.87
N MET A 305 11.85 3.41 1.82
CA MET A 305 11.15 3.86 3.03
C MET A 305 12.03 4.72 3.94
N VAL A 306 13.35 4.50 3.89
CA VAL A 306 14.35 5.17 4.73
C VAL A 306 14.87 6.45 4.05
N LEU A 307 14.92 6.48 2.71
CA LEU A 307 15.31 7.66 1.94
C LEU A 307 14.50 8.93 2.29
N ARG A 308 13.30 8.76 2.83
CA ARG A 308 12.46 9.88 3.29
C ARG A 308 13.13 10.72 4.40
N TYR A 309 14.11 10.16 5.12
CA TYR A 309 14.87 10.87 6.16
C TYR A 309 16.23 11.39 5.69
N ALA A 310 16.67 11.07 4.46
CA ALA A 310 18.02 11.36 3.97
C ALA A 310 18.37 12.87 4.04
N HIS A 311 17.40 13.73 3.78
CA HIS A 311 17.56 15.18 3.83
C HIS A 311 17.88 15.74 5.23
N LEU A 312 17.69 14.95 6.31
CA LEU A 312 17.99 15.35 7.68
C LEU A 312 19.47 15.17 8.07
N SER A 313 20.28 14.61 7.17
CA SER A 313 21.72 14.37 7.40
C SER A 313 22.61 15.61 7.29
N GLY A 314 22.02 16.80 7.07
CA GLY A 314 22.75 18.02 6.73
C GLY A 314 23.91 18.38 7.65
N GLU A 315 23.78 18.16 8.96
CA GLU A 315 24.87 18.44 9.92
C GLU A 315 26.04 17.46 9.77
N HIS A 316 25.77 16.17 9.54
CA HIS A 316 26.83 15.18 9.29
C HIS A 316 27.50 15.37 7.92
N LEU A 317 26.79 15.93 6.93
CA LEU A 317 27.38 16.28 5.64
C LEU A 317 28.47 17.34 5.77
N ARG A 318 28.42 18.20 6.80
CA ARG A 318 29.50 19.15 7.09
C ARG A 318 30.78 18.43 7.52
N ASP A 319 30.67 17.46 8.43
CA ASP A 319 31.82 16.65 8.84
C ASP A 319 32.34 15.78 7.68
N ALA A 320 31.43 15.23 6.87
CA ALA A 320 31.79 14.48 5.68
C ALA A 320 32.50 15.34 4.62
N ALA A 321 32.05 16.59 4.42
CA ALA A 321 32.70 17.55 3.54
C ALA A 321 34.12 17.91 4.03
N ASN A 322 34.31 18.02 5.35
CA ASN A 322 35.62 18.29 5.94
C ASN A 322 36.62 17.12 5.79
N ARG A 323 36.19 15.90 5.43
CA ARG A 323 37.12 14.76 5.26
C ARG A 323 38.13 14.95 4.12
N ILE A 324 37.82 15.81 3.15
CA ILE A 324 38.71 16.11 2.03
C ILE A 324 39.42 17.46 2.17
N SER A 325 39.16 18.23 3.23
CA SER A 325 39.76 19.56 3.41
C SER A 325 41.28 19.52 3.58
N GLY A 326 41.84 18.38 4.01
CA GLY A 326 43.28 18.16 4.11
C GLY A 326 43.95 17.76 2.79
N LEU A 327 43.20 17.56 1.70
CA LEU A 327 43.72 17.07 0.41
C LEU A 327 43.96 18.20 -0.61
N HIS A 328 44.00 19.46 -0.16
CA HIS A 328 44.29 20.58 -1.06
C HIS A 328 45.76 20.53 -1.51
N VAL A 329 45.96 20.58 -2.83
CA VAL A 329 47.26 20.72 -3.47
C VAL A 329 47.82 22.08 -3.06
N THR A 330 48.86 22.09 -2.23
CA THR A 330 49.69 23.28 -2.02
C THR A 330 50.35 23.62 -3.34
N PHE A 331 49.90 24.69 -4.01
CA PHE A 331 50.72 25.32 -5.03
C PHE A 331 51.90 25.96 -4.28
N CYS A 332 53.08 25.34 -4.38
CA CYS A 332 54.33 26.00 -4.00
C CYS A 332 54.48 27.21 -4.92
N ASN A 333 54.46 28.41 -4.32
CA ASN A 333 54.84 29.65 -5.00
C ASN A 333 56.33 29.67 -5.29
#